data_AF-A0A6C0M0S3-F1
#
_entry.id   AF-A0A6C0M0S3-F1
#
_cell.length_a   1.000
_cell.length_b   1.000
_cell.length_c   1.000
_cell.angle_alpha   90.00
_cell.angle_beta   90.00
_cell.angle_gamma   90.00
#
_symmetry.space_group_name_H-M   'P 1'
#
loop_
_entity.id
_entity.type
_entity.pdbx_description
1 polymer ?
#
loop_
_entity_poly.entity_id
_entity_poly.type
_entity_poly.pdbx_seq_one_letter_code
_entity_poly.pdbx_strand_id
1 'polypeptide(L)' 'MPYTLRKQPRRGYKVCKKGTRKCFSKRALTKRMAIRQMRALYLSEHNKKKQSGG' A
#
# COMPACT_ATOMS: atom_id res chain seq x y z
N MET A 1 2.22 10.61 2.52
CA MET A 1 1.87 9.26 1.98
C MET A 1 0.69 8.67 2.75
N PRO A 2 -0.44 8.37 2.07
CA PRO A 2 -1.65 7.84 2.70
C PRO A 2 -1.54 6.35 3.05
N TYR A 3 -0.38 5.73 2.85
CA TYR A 3 -0.12 4.32 3.11
C TYR A 3 0.91 4.14 4.22
N THR A 4 0.78 3.06 4.97
CA THR A 4 1.68 2.66 6.06
C THR A 4 2.09 1.22 5.93
N LEU A 5 3.30 0.93 6.39
CA LEU A 5 3.80 -0.42 6.55
C LEU A 5 3.48 -0.90 7.97
N ARG A 6 2.52 -1.82 8.09
CA ARG A 6 2.24 -2.50 9.36
C ARG A 6 3.08 -3.78 9.44
N LYS A 7 3.94 -3.87 10.45
CA LYS A 7 4.66 -5.11 10.77
C LYS A 7 3.67 -6.13 11.32
N GLN A 8 3.68 -7.32 10.75
CA GLN A 8 2.92 -8.47 11.23
C GLN A 8 3.85 -9.35 12.08
N PRO A 9 3.43 -9.78 13.27
CA PRO A 9 4.24 -10.67 14.10
C PRO A 9 4.54 -11.95 13.31
N ARG A 10 5.83 -12.21 13.09
CA ARG A 10 6.39 -13.39 12.39
C ARG A 10 6.07 -13.57 10.89
N ARG A 11 5.31 -12.68 10.25
CA ARG A 11 4.95 -12.84 8.82
C ARG A 11 5.54 -11.78 7.88
N GLY A 12 6.02 -10.65 8.40
CA GLY A 12 6.65 -9.59 7.60
C GLY A 12 5.89 -8.26 7.67
N TYR A 13 5.62 -7.63 6.53
CA TYR A 13 5.01 -6.30 6.41
C TYR A 13 3.76 -6.33 5.54
N LYS A 14 2.74 -5.55 5.90
CA LYS A 14 1.55 -5.30 5.07
C LYS A 14 1.42 -3.81 4.79
N VAL A 15 1.00 -3.48 3.57
CA VAL A 15 0.66 -2.10 3.19
C VAL A 15 -0.80 -1.83 3.50
N CYS A 16 -1.08 -0.85 4.36
CA CYS A 16 -2.44 -0.45 4.75
C CYS A 16 -2.66 1.06 4.54
N LYS A 17 -3.87 1.48 4.18
CA LYS A 17 -4.22 2.90 4.01
C LYS A 17 -4.49 3.54 5.37
N LYS A 18 -3.79 4.63 5.68
CA LYS A 18 -3.98 5.43 6.90
C LYS A 18 -5.44 5.89 6.99
N GLY A 19 -6.00 5.88 8.20
CA GLY A 19 -7.40 6.24 8.45
C GLY A 19 -8.42 5.19 8.01
N THR A 20 -7.99 4.01 7.53
CA THR A 20 -8.90 2.92 7.17
C THR A 20 -8.40 1.59 7.70
N ARG A 21 -9.29 0.60 7.82
CA ARG A 21 -8.92 -0.79 8.09
C ARG A 21 -8.50 -1.55 6.81
N LYS A 22 -8.37 -0.88 5.66
CA LYS A 22 -8.04 -1.51 4.38
C LYS A 22 -6.53 -1.75 4.23
N CYS A 23 -6.18 -3.00 3.96
CA CYS A 23 -4.82 -3.41 3.62
C CYS A 23 -4.80 -4.06 2.23
N PHE A 24 -3.82 -3.71 1.41
CA PHE A 24 -3.76 -4.09 -0.02
C PHE A 24 -3.09 -5.43 -0.28
N SER A 25 -2.64 -6.11 0.79
CA SER A 25 -1.92 -7.37 0.71
C SER A 25 -2.60 -8.44 1.56
N LYS A 26 -3.07 -9.51 0.88
CA LYS A 26 -3.65 -10.69 1.56
C LYS A 26 -2.57 -11.40 2.38
N ARG A 27 -1.40 -11.65 1.78
CA ARG A 27 -0.21 -12.23 2.43
C ARG A 27 0.70 -11.12 2.96
N ALA A 28 1.51 -11.45 3.96
CA ALA A 28 2.54 -10.53 4.42
C ALA A 28 3.73 -10.56 3.44
N LEU A 29 4.30 -9.40 3.21
CA LEU A 29 5.38 -9.16 2.26
C LEU A 29 6.70 -8.95 2.99
N THR A 30 7.82 -9.14 2.29
CA THR A 30 9.11 -8.67 2.77
C THR A 30 9.13 -7.13 2.80
N LYS A 31 10.00 -6.54 3.62
CA LYS A 31 10.13 -5.07 3.76
C LYS A 31 10.29 -4.39 2.39
N ARG A 32 11.15 -4.95 1.53
CA ARG A 32 11.44 -4.43 0.19
C ARG A 32 10.22 -4.49 -0.73
N MET A 33 9.48 -5.59 -0.73
CA MET A 33 8.26 -5.73 -1.52
C MET A 33 7.16 -4.79 -1.04
N ALA A 34 7.00 -4.65 0.29
CA ALA A 34 6.01 -3.75 0.86
C ALA A 34 6.30 -2.28 0.51
N ILE A 35 7.57 -1.86 0.50
CA ILE A 35 7.97 -0.51 0.04
C ILE A 35 7.66 -0.32 -1.46
N ARG A 36 7.99 -1.31 -2.31
CA ARG A 36 7.66 -1.26 -3.74
C ARG A 36 6.16 -1.15 -3.98
N GLN A 37 5.36 -1.97 -3.29
CA GLN A 37 3.90 -1.94 -3.37
C GLN A 37 3.33 -0.61 -2.88
N MET A 38 3.87 -0.06 -1.79
CA MET A 38 3.46 1.25 -1.27
C MET A 38 3.69 2.37 -2.28
N ARG A 39 4.84 2.38 -2.96
CA ARG A 39 5.14 3.33 -4.03
C ARG A 39 4.21 3.14 -5.24
N ALA A 40 3.99 1.90 -5.66
CA ALA A 40 3.08 1.59 -6.77
C ALA A 40 1.64 2.05 -6.49
N LEU A 41 1.13 1.82 -5.27
CA LEU A 41 -0.20 2.29 -4.85
C LEU A 41 -0.30 3.81 -4.81
N TYR A 42 0.76 4.48 -4.34
CA TYR A 42 0.83 5.94 -4.34
C TYR A 42 0.77 6.50 -5.77
N LEU A 43 1.59 5.96 -6.68
CA LEU A 43 1.60 6.34 -8.09
C LEU A 43 0.27 6.02 -8.77
N SER A 44 -0.34 4.86 -8.48
CA SER A 44 -1.61 4.45 -9.06
C SER A 44 -2.77 5.35 -8.62
N GLU A 45 -2.89 5.73 -7.34
CA GLU A 45 -3.93 6.69 -6.92
C GLU A 45 -3.67 8.09 -7.46
N HIS A 46 -2.41 8.51 -7.57
CA HIS A 46 -2.06 9.80 -8.15
C HIS A 46 -2.37 9.86 -9.66
N ASN A 47 -2.12 8.77 -10.39
CA ASN A 47 -2.44 8.68 -11.81
C ASN A 47 -3.93 8.44 -12.07
N LYS A 48 -4.64 7.70 -11.20
CA LYS A 48 -6.11 7.52 -11.32
C LYS A 48 -6.87 8.83 -11.20
N LYS A 49 -6.39 9.79 -10.38
CA LYS A 49 -6.98 11.14 -10.35
C LYS A 49 -6.88 11.90 -11.68
N LYS A 50 -5.95 11.53 -12.58
CA LYS A 50 -5.86 12.10 -13.93
C LYS A 50 -6.72 11.39 -14.98
N GLN A 51 -7.34 10.25 -14.66
CA GLN A 51 -8.09 9.42 -15.62
C GLN A 51 -9.60 9.40 -15.41
N SER A 52 -10.15 10.17 -14.46
CA SER A 52 -11.60 10.33 -14.27
C SER A 52 -12.12 11.70 -14.72
N GLY A 53 -11.46 12.31 -15.70
CA GLY A 53 -11.88 13.56 -16.33
C GLY A 53 -11.70 13.50 -17.85
N GLY A 54 -12.24 12.43 -18.47
CA GLY A 54 -12.36 12.27 -19.90
C GLY A 54 -13.78 11.88 -20.24
#